data_AF-A0ABD6E753-F1
#
_entry.id   AF-A0ABD6E753-F1
#
_cell.length_a   1.000
_cell.length_b   1.000
_cell.length_c   1.000
_cell.angle_alpha   90.00
_cell.angle_beta   90.00
_cell.angle_gamma   90.00
#
_symmetry.space_group_name_H-M   'P 1'
#
loop_
_entity.id
_entity.type
_entity.pdbx_description
1 polymer ?
#
loop_
_entity_poly.entity_id
_entity_poly.type
_entity_poly.pdbx_seq_one_letter_code
_entity_poly.pdbx_strand_id
1 'polypeptide(L)' 'MTVEIPSVEKEDIYLDVADGTIEIAVDNTKRGKYHELLNLPCDVKPKTMKVTYKNGVLDVVIKRKKKKTE' A
#
# COMPACT_ATOMS: atom_id res chain seq x y z
N MET A 1 4.60 3.08 5.73
CA MET A 1 3.49 2.36 6.39
C MET A 1 3.77 0.90 6.20
N THR A 2 3.39 0.08 7.18
CA THR A 2 3.79 -1.31 7.22
C THR A 2 2.56 -2.14 7.52
N VAL A 3 2.31 -3.15 6.67
CA VAL A 3 1.14 -4.03 6.75
C VAL A 3 1.63 -5.48 6.72
N GLU A 4 1.07 -6.33 7.56
CA GLU A 4 1.42 -7.75 7.62
C GLU A 4 0.42 -8.57 6.81
N ILE A 5 0.91 -9.23 5.76
CA ILE A 5 0.11 -10.07 4.87
C ILE A 5 0.87 -11.40 4.69
N PRO A 6 0.65 -12.38 5.59
CA PRO A 6 1.36 -13.65 5.54
C PRO A 6 0.79 -14.57 4.44
N SER A 7 1.65 -15.41 3.86
CA SER A 7 1.27 -16.47 2.89
C SER A 7 0.74 -15.95 1.55
N VAL A 8 1.23 -14.81 1.08
CA VAL A 8 0.91 -14.26 -0.24
C VAL A 8 2.19 -14.09 -1.05
N GLU A 9 2.13 -14.33 -2.36
CA GLU A 9 3.24 -14.00 -3.25
C GLU A 9 3.18 -12.51 -3.60
N LYS A 10 4.32 -11.90 -3.89
CA LYS A 10 4.39 -10.46 -4.17
C LYS A 10 3.56 -10.10 -5.42
N GLU A 11 3.52 -11.01 -6.38
CA GLU A 11 2.84 -10.85 -7.66
C GLU A 11 1.32 -10.84 -7.51
N ASP A 12 0.79 -11.43 -6.43
CA ASP A 12 -0.65 -11.47 -6.13
C ASP A 12 -1.13 -10.23 -5.36
N ILE A 13 -0.21 -9.35 -4.93
CA ILE A 13 -0.53 -8.12 -4.18
C ILE A 13 -0.81 -6.98 -5.16
N TYR A 14 -2.06 -6.52 -5.19
CA TYR A 14 -2.46 -5.28 -5.83
C TYR A 14 -2.41 -4.13 -4.82
N LEU A 15 -1.76 -3.04 -5.21
CA LEU A 15 -1.65 -1.84 -4.39
C LEU A 15 -1.80 -0.58 -5.24
N ASP A 16 -2.79 0.24 -4.89
CA ASP A 16 -3.06 1.51 -5.57
C ASP A 16 -3.17 2.68 -4.58
N VAL A 17 -2.89 3.88 -5.08
CA VAL A 17 -2.95 5.12 -4.29
C VAL A 17 -3.78 6.14 -5.07
N ALA A 18 -5.04 6.30 -4.67
CA ALA A 18 -5.98 7.23 -5.28
C ALA A 18 -6.67 8.07 -4.20
N ASP A 19 -6.95 9.34 -4.51
CA ASP A 19 -7.79 10.23 -3.70
C ASP A 19 -7.42 10.31 -2.19
N GLY A 20 -6.13 10.24 -1.87
CA GLY A 20 -5.68 10.28 -0.48
C GLY A 20 -5.94 8.99 0.29
N THR A 21 -6.19 7.89 -0.41
CA THR A 21 -6.34 6.55 0.14
C THR A 21 -5.33 5.58 -0.47
N ILE A 22 -5.06 4.50 0.24
CA ILE A 22 -4.33 3.34 -0.26
C ILE A 22 -5.27 2.16 -0.27
N GLU A 23 -5.37 1.50 -1.42
CA GLU A 23 -6.07 0.24 -1.59
C GLU A 23 -5.06 -0.89 -1.64
N ILE A 24 -5.29 -1.93 -0.84
CA ILE A 24 -4.49 -3.15 -0.80
C ILE A 24 -5.44 -4.31 -1.06
N ALA A 25 -5.26 -5.00 -2.19
CA ALA A 25 -6.07 -6.14 -2.56
C ALA A 25 -5.18 -7.36 -2.87
N VAL A 26 -5.64 -8.55 -2.48
CA VAL A 26 -4.98 -9.81 -2.78
C VAL A 26 -6.04 -10.81 -3.21
N ASP A 27 -6.03 -11.19 -4.49
CA ASP A 27 -7.06 -12.03 -5.08
C ASP A 27 -6.77 -13.52 -4.99
N ASN A 28 -5.51 -13.90 -4.77
CA ASN A 28 -5.06 -15.29 -4.85
C ASN A 28 -4.21 -15.67 -3.63
N THR A 29 -4.87 -15.97 -2.52
CA THR A 29 -4.21 -16.55 -1.35
C THR A 29 -4.82 -17.90 -1.01
N LYS A 30 -4.01 -18.81 -0.45
CA LYS A 30 -4.50 -20.08 0.11
C LYS A 30 -5.52 -19.88 1.24
N ARG A 31 -5.66 -18.66 1.79
CA ARG A 31 -6.56 -18.31 2.90
C ARG A 31 -7.77 -17.47 2.47
N GLY A 32 -7.95 -17.16 1.18
CA GLY A 32 -9.06 -16.36 0.66
C GLY A 32 -8.62 -15.02 0.06
N LYS A 33 -9.56 -14.07 -0.09
CA LYS A 33 -9.28 -12.72 -0.61
C LYS A 33 -9.01 -11.75 0.53
N TYR A 34 -8.04 -10.86 0.34
CA TYR A 34 -7.79 -9.73 1.23
C TYR A 34 -8.12 -8.44 0.50
N HIS A 35 -8.84 -7.53 1.15
CA HIS A 35 -9.13 -6.20 0.62
C HIS A 35 -9.17 -5.22 1.78
N GLU A 36 -8.33 -4.20 1.73
CA GLU A 36 -8.25 -3.18 2.76
C GLU A 36 -8.04 -1.80 2.11
N LEU A 37 -8.75 -0.81 2.63
CA LEU A 37 -8.70 0.56 2.15
C LEU A 37 -8.34 1.48 3.32
N LEU A 38 -7.21 2.15 3.21
CA LEU A 38 -6.61 2.93 4.29
C LEU A 38 -6.54 4.41 3.91
N ASN A 39 -7.07 5.27 4.78
CA ASN A 39 -6.95 6.72 4.60
C ASN A 39 -5.52 7.18 4.88
N LEU A 40 -4.95 7.96 3.96
CA LEU A 40 -3.64 8.56 4.16
C LEU A 40 -3.75 9.74 5.12
N PRO A 41 -2.78 9.90 6.04
CA PRO A 41 -2.77 11.01 6.97
C PRO A 41 -2.48 12.37 6.30
N CYS A 42 -2.11 12.36 5.02
CA CYS A 42 -1.80 13.56 4.25
C CYS A 42 -1.78 13.27 2.75
N ASP A 43 -1.84 14.34 1.97
CA ASP A 43 -1.56 14.29 0.54
C ASP A 43 -0.17 13.73 0.22
N VAL A 44 -0.12 12.81 -0.74
CA VAL A 44 1.11 12.16 -1.21
C VAL A 44 1.28 12.30 -2.72
N LYS A 45 2.48 12.00 -3.21
CA LYS A 45 2.79 11.92 -4.64
C LYS A 45 2.79 10.43 -5.07
N PRO A 46 1.70 9.90 -5.69
CA PRO A 46 1.59 8.48 -6.04
C PRO A 46 2.77 7.98 -6.87
N LYS A 47 3.24 8.79 -7.82
CA LYS A 47 4.41 8.50 -8.69
C LYS A 47 5.73 8.25 -7.94
N THR A 48 5.81 8.59 -6.66
CA THR A 48 7.02 8.40 -5.83
C THR A 48 6.95 7.17 -4.94
N MET A 49 5.87 6.39 -5.07
CA MET A 49 5.64 5.18 -4.28
C MET A 49 6.75 4.15 -4.51
N LYS A 50 7.21 3.59 -3.40
CA LYS A 50 8.12 2.44 -3.36
C LYS A 50 7.51 1.40 -2.44
N VAL A 51 7.58 0.15 -2.86
CA VAL A 51 6.99 -0.99 -2.15
C VAL A 51 8.05 -2.07 -1.97
N THR A 52 8.14 -2.59 -0.75
CA THR A 52 9.02 -3.72 -0.41
C THR A 52 8.18 -4.80 0.25
N TYR A 53 8.25 -6.03 -0.24
CA TYR A 53 7.60 -7.18 0.40
C TYR A 53 8.67 -8.18 0.82
N LYS A 54 8.74 -8.50 2.12
CA LYS A 54 9.72 -9.44 2.67
C LYS A 54 9.14 -10.15 3.89
N ASN A 55 9.24 -11.48 3.91
CA ASN A 55 8.81 -12.33 5.03
C ASN A 55 7.36 -12.09 5.48
N GLY A 56 6.42 -11.89 4.55
CA GLY A 56 5.03 -11.61 4.92
C GLY A 56 4.73 -10.15 5.26
N VAL A 57 5.70 -9.25 5.17
CA VAL A 57 5.53 -7.83 5.53
C VAL A 57 5.64 -6.96 4.29
N LEU A 58 4.60 -6.15 4.06
CA LEU A 58 4.52 -5.14 3.01
C LEU A 58 4.86 -3.76 3.59
N ASP A 59 5.97 -3.18 3.15
CA ASP A 59 6.38 -1.84 3.49
C ASP A 59 6.18 -0.89 2.30
N VAL A 60 5.39 0.17 2.52
CA VAL A 60 5.04 1.16 1.51
C VAL A 60 5.56 2.54 1.92
N VAL A 61 6.38 3.13 1.05
CA VAL A 61 7.01 4.43 1.24
C VAL A 61 6.59 5.37 0.10
N ILE A 62 5.92 6.47 0.44
CA ILE A 62 5.47 7.47 -0.52
C ILE A 62 5.86 8.86 -0.02
N LYS A 63 6.38 9.71 -0.90
CA LYS A 63 6.70 11.09 -0.53
C LYS A 63 5.41 11.88 -0.36
N ARG A 64 5.30 12.58 0.77
CA ARG A 64 4.25 13.56 1.01
C ARG A 64 4.32 14.67 -0.04
N LYS A 65 3.17 15.17 -0.50
CA LYS A 65 3.15 16.48 -1.17
C LYS A 65 3.57 17.49 -0.10
N LYS A 66 4.59 18.31 -0.38
CA LYS A 66 4.88 19.45 0.50
C LYS A 66 3.59 20.28 0.54
N LYS A 67 3.03 20.52 1.73
CA LYS A 67 2.09 21.63 1.89
C LYS A 67 2.83 22.88 1.39
N LYS A 68 2.21 23.68 0.53
CA LYS A 68 2.69 25.05 0.32
C LYS A 68 2.76 25.67 1.71
N THR A 69 3.96 25.98 2.17
CA THR A 69 4.13 27.02 3.17
C THR A 69 3.79 28.30 2.42
N GLU A 70 2.59 28.81 2.68
CA GLU A 70 2.29 30.23 2.50
C GLU A 70 2.90 31.01 3.65
#